data_AF-A0A125W7W6-F1
#
_entry.id   AF-A0A125W7W6-F1
#
_cell.length_a   1.000
_cell.length_b   1.000
_cell.length_c   1.000
_cell.angle_alpha   90.00
_cell.angle_beta   90.00
_cell.angle_gamma   90.00
#
_symmetry.space_group_name_H-M   'P 1'
#
loop_
_entity.id
_entity.type
_entity.pdbx_description
1 polymer ?
#
loop_
_entity_poly.entity_id
_entity_poly.type
_entity_poly.pdbx_seq_one_letter_code
_entity_poly.pdbx_strand_id
1 'polypeptide(L)'
;MFVFLTETLLIVKEYSIFTLERDWFYWYNDSGQKNYERGVRMSSVVVVGTQWGDEGKGKITDFLSENAEVIARYQGGDNAGHTIKFDGVTYKLHLIPSGIFYKEKISVIGNGVVVNPKSLVKELAYLKENNVATDNLRISDRAHVILPYHIKLDQLQEDAKGENKIGTTIKGIGPAYMDKAARVGIRIADLLDKEIFAERLQINLEEKNRQFVKMFDSEAIEFDDIFEEYYEYGQQIKQYVTDTSVILNDALDAGKRVLFEGAQGVMLDIDQGTYPFVTSSNPVAGGVTIGSGVGPSKINKVVGVCKAYTSRVGDGPFPTELFDETGETIRRVGKEYGTTTGRPRRVGWFDSVVMRHSKRVSGITNLSLNSIDVLSGLETVKICTAYELDGELIYHYPASLKELSRCKPVYEELPGWSEDITGCKTLADLPANARNYVHRISELVGVRISTFSVGPDRNQTNVLESVWAQI
;
A
#
# COMPACT_ATOMS: atom_id res chain seq x y z
N MET A 1 -26.72 -23.69 -24.86
CA MET A 1 -28.15 -23.44 -24.55
C MET A 1 -28.28 -23.51 -23.03
N PHE A 2 -28.52 -22.39 -22.36
CA PHE A 2 -28.63 -22.36 -20.88
C PHE A 2 -30.04 -22.76 -20.47
N VAL A 3 -30.18 -23.74 -19.58
CA VAL A 3 -31.46 -24.09 -18.94
C VAL A 3 -31.25 -23.93 -17.45
N PHE A 4 -32.05 -23.06 -16.81
CA PHE A 4 -32.06 -22.88 -15.37
C PHE A 4 -33.10 -23.81 -14.73
N LEU A 5 -32.67 -24.63 -13.80
CA LEU A 5 -33.50 -25.29 -12.80
C LEU A 5 -32.74 -25.14 -11.47
N THR A 6 -33.31 -24.37 -10.54
CA THR A 6 -32.93 -24.24 -9.11
C THR A 6 -31.42 -24.23 -8.79
N GLU A 7 -30.88 -23.04 -8.50
CA GLU A 7 -29.56 -22.76 -7.88
C GLU A 7 -28.30 -23.40 -8.51
N THR A 8 -28.38 -24.04 -9.67
CA THR A 8 -27.24 -24.76 -10.27
C THR A 8 -26.94 -24.24 -11.68
N LEU A 9 -25.70 -23.78 -11.91
CA LEU A 9 -25.23 -23.36 -13.23
C LEU A 9 -24.71 -24.58 -14.00
N LEU A 10 -25.36 -24.93 -15.11
CA LEU A 10 -24.95 -26.00 -16.03
C LEU A 10 -24.12 -25.42 -17.18
N ILE A 11 -22.88 -25.87 -17.33
CA ILE A 11 -22.01 -25.54 -18.47
C ILE A 11 -21.86 -26.81 -19.33
N VAL A 12 -22.16 -26.71 -20.62
CA VAL A 12 -22.04 -27.81 -21.58
C VAL A 12 -20.85 -27.54 -22.50
N LYS A 13 -19.82 -28.37 -22.41
CA LYS A 13 -18.72 -28.48 -23.39
C LYS A 13 -18.59 -29.97 -23.71
N GLU A 14 -18.56 -30.31 -25.00
CA GLU A 14 -18.37 -31.66 -25.56
C GLU A 14 -18.75 -32.83 -24.61
N TYR A 15 -20.00 -33.26 -24.69
CA TYR A 15 -20.57 -34.48 -24.08
C TYR A 15 -20.52 -34.64 -22.55
N SER A 16 -20.01 -33.67 -21.79
CA SER A 16 -19.92 -33.78 -20.32
C SER A 16 -20.81 -32.77 -19.59
N ILE A 17 -21.63 -33.26 -18.65
CA ILE A 17 -22.48 -32.45 -17.76
C ILE A 17 -21.70 -32.15 -16.48
N PHE A 18 -21.47 -30.86 -16.19
CA PHE A 18 -20.78 -30.40 -14.99
C PHE A 18 -21.78 -29.82 -13.98
N THR A 19 -21.63 -30.20 -12.71
CA THR A 19 -22.46 -29.71 -11.59
C THR A 19 -21.55 -29.20 -10.47
N LEU A 20 -21.95 -28.12 -9.80
CA LEU A 20 -21.12 -27.44 -8.80
C LEU A 20 -21.58 -27.81 -7.38
N GLU A 21 -20.73 -28.51 -6.62
CA GLU A 21 -20.92 -28.72 -5.18
C GLU A 21 -19.63 -28.38 -4.44
N ARG A 22 -19.67 -27.40 -3.52
CA ARG A 22 -18.60 -27.14 -2.52
C ARG A 22 -17.17 -27.17 -3.10
N ASP A 23 -16.92 -26.39 -4.16
CA ASP A 23 -15.61 -26.21 -4.83
C ASP A 23 -15.10 -27.37 -5.67
N TRP A 24 -15.94 -28.38 -5.91
CA TRP A 24 -15.62 -29.48 -6.82
C TRP A 24 -16.52 -29.40 -8.05
N PHE A 25 -15.89 -29.45 -9.22
CA PHE A 25 -16.55 -29.88 -10.43
C PHE A 25 -16.63 -31.40 -10.37
N TYR A 26 -17.77 -31.96 -10.75
CA TYR A 26 -17.84 -33.37 -11.06
C TYR A 26 -18.50 -33.59 -12.41
N TRP A 27 -18.05 -34.64 -13.10
CA TRP A 27 -18.63 -35.13 -14.34
C TRP A 27 -18.65 -36.66 -14.33
N TYR A 28 -19.46 -37.23 -15.21
CA TYR A 28 -19.45 -38.67 -15.48
C TYR A 28 -18.69 -38.91 -16.78
N ASN A 29 -17.78 -39.87 -16.80
CA ASN A 29 -17.17 -40.34 -18.05
C ASN A 29 -18.10 -41.34 -18.77
N ASP A 30 -17.71 -41.79 -19.96
CA ASP A 30 -18.49 -42.73 -20.78
C ASP A 30 -18.77 -44.08 -20.11
N SER A 31 -18.01 -44.44 -19.06
CA SER A 31 -18.23 -45.65 -18.25
C SER A 31 -19.17 -45.42 -17.05
N GLY A 32 -19.76 -44.22 -16.91
CA GLY A 32 -20.65 -43.87 -15.81
C GLY A 32 -19.94 -43.64 -14.47
N GLN A 33 -18.61 -43.49 -14.48
CA GLN A 33 -17.82 -43.23 -13.28
C GLN A 33 -17.82 -41.72 -12.97
N LYS A 34 -18.21 -41.39 -11.73
CA LYS A 34 -18.19 -40.01 -11.22
C LYS A 34 -16.74 -39.58 -10.95
N ASN A 35 -16.27 -38.59 -11.70
CA ASN A 35 -14.97 -37.95 -11.53
C ASN A 35 -15.12 -36.60 -10.85
N TYR A 36 -14.10 -36.19 -10.09
CA TYR A 36 -14.07 -34.93 -9.38
C TYR A 36 -12.82 -34.15 -9.81
N GLU A 37 -12.98 -32.87 -10.10
CA GLU A 37 -11.89 -31.92 -10.29
C GLU A 37 -12.09 -30.76 -9.34
N ARG A 38 -11.04 -30.44 -8.60
CA ARG A 38 -11.07 -29.32 -7.68
C ARG A 38 -11.03 -28.05 -8.51
N GLY A 39 -11.99 -27.15 -8.34
CA GLY A 39 -11.91 -25.85 -8.96
C GLY A 39 -10.62 -25.14 -8.54
N VAL A 40 -9.95 -24.48 -9.48
CA VAL A 40 -8.75 -23.70 -9.20
C VAL A 40 -9.13 -22.60 -8.20
N ARG A 41 -8.76 -22.77 -6.93
CA ARG A 41 -9.05 -21.78 -5.88
C ARG A 41 -8.02 -20.65 -5.95
N MET A 42 -8.49 -19.47 -6.31
CA MET A 42 -7.71 -18.23 -6.32
C MET A 42 -7.08 -17.97 -4.94
N SER A 43 -5.86 -17.43 -4.94
CA SER A 43 -5.14 -17.06 -3.73
C SER A 43 -4.54 -15.66 -3.86
N SER A 44 -5.27 -14.65 -3.43
CA SER A 44 -4.80 -13.26 -3.43
C SER A 44 -4.74 -12.65 -2.03
N VAL A 45 -3.63 -11.97 -1.76
CA VAL A 45 -3.39 -11.29 -0.50
C VAL A 45 -3.08 -9.82 -0.80
N VAL A 46 -3.72 -8.91 -0.07
CA VAL A 46 -3.42 -7.47 -0.11
C VAL A 46 -2.74 -7.07 1.17
N VAL A 47 -1.62 -6.35 1.09
CA VAL A 47 -0.94 -5.74 2.25
C VAL A 47 -1.24 -4.25 2.24
N VAL A 48 -1.94 -3.78 3.29
CA VAL A 48 -2.31 -2.36 3.46
C VAL A 48 -1.77 -1.83 4.78
N GLY A 49 -1.38 -0.56 4.82
CA GLY A 49 -0.99 0.13 6.05
C GLY A 49 -2.25 0.66 6.71
N THR A 50 -2.45 0.45 8.00
CA THR A 50 -3.71 0.81 8.66
C THR A 50 -3.70 2.18 9.32
N GLN A 51 -2.55 2.85 9.35
CA GLN A 51 -2.29 4.12 10.03
C GLN A 51 -1.84 5.17 8.98
N TRP A 52 -0.79 5.94 9.24
CA TRP A 52 -0.25 6.99 8.36
C TRP A 52 1.02 6.58 7.60
N GLY A 53 1.11 5.32 7.19
CA GLY A 53 1.95 4.90 6.06
C GLY A 53 3.35 4.41 6.38
N ASP A 54 3.79 4.42 7.64
CA ASP A 54 5.11 3.95 8.08
C ASP A 54 5.06 2.70 8.96
N GLU A 55 4.05 1.86 8.80
CA GLU A 55 3.75 0.71 9.67
C GLU A 55 4.69 -0.49 9.51
N GLY A 56 5.69 -0.39 8.64
CA GLY A 56 6.59 -1.50 8.32
C GLY A 56 6.04 -2.46 7.25
N LYS A 57 5.16 -1.99 6.36
CA LYS A 57 4.61 -2.79 5.25
C LYS A 57 5.68 -3.48 4.42
N GLY A 58 6.76 -2.79 4.05
CA GLY A 58 7.82 -3.36 3.22
C GLY A 58 8.41 -4.66 3.78
N LYS A 59 8.55 -4.74 5.11
CA LYS A 59 8.99 -5.96 5.81
C LYS A 59 7.99 -7.11 5.64
N ILE A 60 6.70 -6.81 5.77
CA ILE A 60 5.62 -7.79 5.64
C ILE A 60 5.44 -8.21 4.18
N THR A 61 5.52 -7.26 3.24
CA THR A 61 5.51 -7.54 1.81
C THR A 61 6.67 -8.44 1.43
N ASP A 62 7.90 -8.14 1.84
CA ASP A 62 9.07 -8.99 1.58
C ASP A 62 8.90 -10.41 2.16
N PHE A 63 8.44 -10.50 3.41
CA PHE A 63 8.14 -11.78 4.05
C PHE A 63 7.08 -12.60 3.27
N LEU A 64 5.97 -11.98 2.87
CA LEU A 64 4.91 -12.66 2.12
C LEU A 64 5.30 -12.95 0.67
N SER A 65 6.18 -12.13 0.09
CA SER A 65 6.68 -12.29 -1.29
C SER A 65 7.41 -13.60 -1.47
N GLU A 66 8.03 -14.17 -0.42
CA GLU A 66 8.68 -15.48 -0.47
C GLU A 66 7.78 -16.57 -1.07
N ASN A 67 6.50 -16.53 -0.72
CA ASN A 67 5.49 -17.52 -1.12
C ASN A 67 4.54 -17.03 -2.23
N ALA A 68 4.73 -15.81 -2.74
CA ALA A 68 3.97 -15.27 -3.86
C ALA A 68 4.63 -15.62 -5.20
N GLU A 69 3.85 -15.61 -6.27
CA GLU A 69 4.33 -15.80 -7.65
C GLU A 69 4.22 -14.50 -8.46
N VAL A 70 3.30 -13.62 -8.08
CA VAL A 70 3.13 -12.29 -8.68
C VAL A 70 3.00 -11.26 -7.56
N ILE A 71 3.78 -10.17 -7.63
CA ILE A 71 3.73 -9.06 -6.68
C ILE A 71 3.38 -7.79 -7.43
N ALA A 72 2.33 -7.08 -7.00
CA ALA A 72 1.79 -5.94 -7.74
C ALA A 72 1.60 -4.69 -6.88
N ARG A 73 2.17 -3.57 -7.33
CA ARG A 73 1.87 -2.22 -6.82
C ARG A 73 0.67 -1.65 -7.56
N TYR A 74 -0.30 -1.11 -6.84
CA TYR A 74 -1.59 -0.69 -7.42
C TYR A 74 -1.88 0.81 -7.32
N GLN A 75 -1.16 1.58 -6.50
CA GLN A 75 -1.37 3.02 -6.35
C GLN A 75 -0.08 3.77 -5.94
N GLY A 76 -0.21 5.09 -5.83
CA GLY A 76 0.87 5.99 -5.46
C GLY A 76 1.86 6.18 -6.61
N GLY A 77 3.10 6.50 -6.27
CA GLY A 77 4.21 6.63 -7.20
C GLY A 77 5.53 6.42 -6.47
N ASP A 78 6.54 7.20 -6.83
CA ASP A 78 7.83 7.20 -6.14
C ASP A 78 7.81 7.97 -4.80
N ASN A 79 6.65 8.48 -4.36
CA ASN A 79 6.42 9.00 -3.00
C ASN A 79 6.35 7.90 -1.93
N ALA A 80 6.20 6.66 -2.35
CA ALA A 80 6.40 5.50 -1.51
C ALA A 80 7.88 5.10 -1.53
N GLY A 81 8.34 4.53 -0.42
CA GLY A 81 9.64 3.90 -0.36
C GLY A 81 9.58 2.72 0.59
N HIS A 82 10.31 1.66 0.25
CA HIS A 82 10.49 0.53 1.14
C HIS A 82 11.93 0.06 1.11
N THR A 83 12.42 -0.31 2.29
CA THR A 83 13.75 -0.85 2.47
C THR A 83 13.64 -2.36 2.55
N ILE A 84 14.35 -3.07 1.69
CA ILE A 84 14.39 -4.53 1.64
C ILE A 84 15.79 -4.99 1.97
N LYS A 85 15.90 -6.06 2.74
CA LYS A 85 17.16 -6.75 3.00
C LYS A 85 17.12 -8.09 2.27
N PHE A 86 17.82 -8.18 1.15
CA PHE A 86 17.89 -9.37 0.30
C PHE A 86 19.33 -9.85 0.25
N ASP A 87 19.58 -11.13 0.56
CA ASP A 87 20.92 -11.73 0.63
C ASP A 87 21.95 -10.91 1.44
N GLY A 88 21.50 -10.31 2.54
CA GLY A 88 22.33 -9.50 3.42
C GLY A 88 22.60 -8.07 2.93
N VAL A 89 22.17 -7.72 1.71
CA VAL A 89 22.29 -6.37 1.14
C VAL A 89 21.01 -5.59 1.35
N THR A 90 21.13 -4.31 1.69
CA THR A 90 19.99 -3.41 1.91
C THR A 90 19.71 -2.58 0.67
N TYR A 91 18.51 -2.72 0.11
CA TYR A 91 18.04 -1.98 -1.06
C TYR A 91 16.94 -1.00 -0.67
N LYS A 92 16.93 0.17 -1.31
CA LYS A 92 15.88 1.18 -1.14
C LYS A 92 15.12 1.36 -2.45
N LEU A 93 13.92 0.78 -2.52
CA LEU A 93 13.06 0.84 -3.69
C LEU A 93 11.91 1.82 -3.48
N HIS A 94 11.38 2.37 -4.57
CA HIS A 94 10.30 3.34 -4.58
C HIS A 94 9.14 2.89 -5.48
N LEU A 95 9.38 2.73 -6.78
CA LEU A 95 8.35 2.31 -7.75
C LEU A 95 8.32 0.81 -7.95
N ILE A 96 9.51 0.18 -7.99
CA ILE A 96 9.64 -1.24 -8.31
C ILE A 96 9.10 -2.08 -7.15
N PRO A 97 8.19 -3.04 -7.38
CA PRO A 97 7.65 -3.90 -6.33
C PRO A 97 8.70 -4.73 -5.60
N SER A 98 8.43 -5.10 -4.35
CA SER A 98 9.36 -5.86 -3.49
C SER A 98 9.78 -7.23 -4.07
N GLY A 99 8.96 -7.80 -4.97
CA GLY A 99 9.22 -9.10 -5.59
C GLY A 99 10.37 -9.14 -6.59
N ILE A 100 10.95 -7.99 -6.96
CA ILE A 100 11.90 -7.90 -8.09
C ILE A 100 13.14 -8.78 -7.91
N PHE A 101 13.57 -9.02 -6.67
CA PHE A 101 14.77 -9.82 -6.35
C PHE A 101 14.63 -11.30 -6.67
N TYR A 102 13.40 -11.80 -6.85
CA TYR A 102 13.12 -13.20 -7.18
C TYR A 102 12.88 -13.33 -8.69
N LYS A 103 13.85 -13.87 -9.42
CA LYS A 103 13.85 -13.92 -10.90
C LYS A 103 12.63 -14.65 -11.47
N GLU A 104 12.11 -15.63 -10.75
CA GLU A 104 10.95 -16.45 -11.12
C GLU A 104 9.60 -15.77 -10.84
N LYS A 105 9.57 -14.69 -10.06
CA LYS A 105 8.34 -14.00 -9.65
C LYS A 105 8.10 -12.77 -10.49
N ILE A 106 6.87 -12.57 -10.94
CA ILE A 106 6.51 -11.40 -11.75
C ILE A 106 6.29 -10.19 -10.84
N SER A 107 6.94 -9.07 -11.15
CA SER A 107 6.74 -7.79 -10.46
C SER A 107 5.94 -6.85 -11.34
N VAL A 108 4.80 -6.35 -10.85
CA VAL A 108 3.84 -5.55 -11.63
C VAL A 108 3.70 -4.13 -11.07
N ILE A 109 3.85 -3.13 -11.94
CA ILE A 109 3.41 -1.75 -11.70
C ILE A 109 2.06 -1.58 -12.39
N GLY A 110 0.98 -1.55 -11.61
CA GLY A 110 -0.40 -1.46 -12.09
C GLY A 110 -0.80 -0.10 -12.64
N ASN A 111 -1.95 -0.04 -13.32
CA ASN A 111 -2.48 1.17 -13.96
C ASN A 111 -2.89 2.29 -12.99
N GLY A 112 -3.02 1.99 -11.70
CA GLY A 112 -3.32 2.98 -10.67
C GLY A 112 -2.11 3.79 -10.21
N VAL A 113 -0.90 3.37 -10.57
CA VAL A 113 0.36 4.07 -10.23
C VAL A 113 0.58 5.27 -11.16
N VAL A 114 1.08 6.37 -10.59
CA VAL A 114 1.66 7.49 -11.33
C VAL A 114 3.19 7.32 -11.39
N VAL A 115 3.69 6.98 -12.56
CA VAL A 115 5.08 6.58 -12.80
C VAL A 115 5.90 7.79 -13.20
N ASN A 116 6.97 8.08 -12.46
CA ASN A 116 8.02 9.00 -12.88
C ASN A 116 9.07 8.21 -13.70
N PRO A 117 9.17 8.38 -15.04
CA PRO A 117 10.11 7.61 -15.86
C PRO A 117 11.56 7.83 -15.47
N LYS A 118 11.93 9.07 -15.11
CA LYS A 118 13.29 9.41 -14.66
C LYS A 118 13.66 8.66 -13.39
N SER A 119 12.76 8.66 -12.39
CA SER A 119 12.96 7.89 -11.16
C SER A 119 13.04 6.39 -11.42
N LEU A 120 12.17 5.85 -12.28
CA LEU A 120 12.14 4.43 -12.61
C LEU A 120 13.42 3.97 -13.34
N VAL A 121 13.88 4.71 -14.34
CA VAL A 121 15.13 4.41 -15.06
C VAL A 121 16.32 4.45 -14.11
N LYS A 122 16.38 5.42 -13.20
CA LYS A 122 17.41 5.49 -12.15
C LYS A 122 17.36 4.27 -11.23
N GLU A 123 16.16 3.84 -10.83
CA GLU A 123 15.96 2.67 -9.96
C GLU A 123 16.37 1.37 -10.66
N LEU A 124 16.06 1.21 -11.95
CA LEU A 124 16.50 0.10 -12.80
C LEU A 124 18.03 0.07 -12.96
N ALA A 125 18.66 1.22 -13.18
CA ALA A 125 20.12 1.32 -13.27
C ALA A 125 20.78 0.92 -11.94
N TYR A 126 20.26 1.39 -10.82
CA TYR A 126 20.70 1.01 -9.49
C TYR A 126 20.60 -0.50 -9.24
N LEU A 127 19.49 -1.14 -9.64
CA LEU A 127 19.35 -2.60 -9.54
C LEU A 127 20.37 -3.34 -10.40
N LYS A 128 20.58 -2.88 -11.64
CA LYS A 128 21.55 -3.47 -12.57
C LYS A 128 22.99 -3.36 -12.04
N GLU A 129 23.37 -2.21 -11.47
CA GLU A 129 24.68 -2.00 -10.83
C GLU A 129 24.92 -2.98 -9.66
N ASN A 130 23.84 -3.40 -9.00
CA ASN A 130 23.88 -4.38 -7.93
C ASN A 130 23.59 -5.83 -8.40
N ASN A 131 23.70 -6.09 -9.70
CA ASN A 131 23.51 -7.41 -10.33
C ASN A 131 22.12 -8.03 -10.12
N VAL A 132 21.10 -7.20 -9.91
CA VAL A 132 19.70 -7.64 -9.83
C VAL A 132 19.09 -7.60 -11.23
N ALA A 133 18.65 -8.75 -11.73
CA ALA A 133 17.96 -8.85 -13.01
C ALA A 133 16.53 -8.32 -12.87
N THR A 134 16.04 -7.63 -13.90
CA THR A 134 14.72 -6.97 -13.90
C THR A 134 13.79 -7.49 -15.01
N ASP A 135 14.15 -8.60 -15.66
CA ASP A 135 13.38 -9.20 -16.78
C ASP A 135 11.96 -9.63 -16.37
N ASN A 136 11.72 -9.76 -15.08
CA ASN A 136 10.44 -10.10 -14.46
C ASN A 136 9.54 -8.88 -14.18
N LEU A 137 9.99 -7.65 -14.45
CA LEU A 137 9.19 -6.43 -14.29
C LEU A 137 8.17 -6.29 -15.42
N ARG A 138 6.95 -5.86 -15.07
CA ARG A 138 5.87 -5.53 -15.99
C ARG A 138 5.27 -4.17 -15.60
N ILE A 139 5.14 -3.28 -16.57
CA ILE A 139 4.63 -1.92 -16.37
C ILE A 139 3.34 -1.77 -17.16
N SER A 140 2.29 -1.27 -16.50
CA SER A 140 1.03 -1.01 -17.18
C SER A 140 1.18 0.06 -18.26
N ASP A 141 0.76 -0.28 -19.47
CA ASP A 141 0.56 0.67 -20.57
C ASP A 141 -0.43 1.81 -20.23
N ARG A 142 -1.30 1.60 -19.23
CA ARG A 142 -2.32 2.56 -18.76
C ARG A 142 -1.89 3.36 -17.53
N ALA A 143 -0.72 3.09 -16.95
CA ALA A 143 -0.20 3.93 -15.85
C ALA A 143 0.05 5.37 -16.35
N HIS A 144 -0.19 6.35 -15.49
CA HIS A 144 0.02 7.77 -15.83
C HIS A 144 1.47 8.18 -15.60
N VAL A 145 1.93 9.19 -16.33
CA VAL A 145 3.32 9.66 -16.32
C VAL A 145 3.44 10.93 -15.50
N ILE A 146 4.38 10.94 -14.56
CA ILE A 146 4.84 12.15 -13.88
C ILE A 146 5.91 12.81 -14.76
N LEU A 147 5.79 14.12 -14.94
CA LEU A 147 6.63 14.96 -15.79
C LEU A 147 7.11 16.17 -14.97
N PRO A 148 8.15 16.91 -15.40
CA PRO A 148 8.72 18.00 -14.62
C PRO A 148 7.71 19.08 -14.20
N TYR A 149 6.72 19.38 -15.05
CA TYR A 149 5.67 20.34 -14.71
C TYR A 149 4.78 19.87 -13.54
N HIS A 150 4.62 18.56 -13.33
CA HIS A 150 3.90 18.05 -12.16
C HIS A 150 4.66 18.33 -10.87
N ILE A 151 5.98 18.15 -10.88
CA ILE A 151 6.84 18.40 -9.71
C ILE A 151 6.84 19.90 -9.39
N LYS A 152 6.99 20.75 -10.42
CA LYS A 152 6.91 22.21 -10.26
C LYS A 152 5.55 22.66 -9.72
N LEU A 153 4.45 22.12 -10.25
CA LEU A 153 3.10 22.44 -9.78
C LEU A 153 2.87 22.01 -8.32
N ASP A 154 3.38 20.84 -7.92
CA ASP A 154 3.30 20.35 -6.53
C ASP A 154 4.00 21.33 -5.56
N GLN A 155 5.21 21.77 -5.91
CA GLN A 155 5.94 22.78 -5.14
C GLN A 155 5.19 24.11 -5.04
N LEU A 156 4.74 24.66 -6.17
CA LEU A 156 4.03 25.93 -6.21
C LEU A 156 2.70 25.89 -5.42
N GLN A 157 1.98 24.77 -5.48
CA GLN A 157 0.75 24.58 -4.72
C GLN A 157 1.00 24.48 -3.21
N GLU A 158 2.09 23.85 -2.78
CA GLU A 158 2.47 23.81 -1.36
C GLU A 158 2.90 25.17 -0.85
N ASP A 159 3.71 25.91 -1.62
CA ASP A 159 4.15 27.26 -1.26
C ASP A 159 2.96 28.23 -1.16
N ALA A 160 2.01 28.15 -2.09
CA ALA A 160 0.80 28.97 -2.10
C ALA A 160 -0.14 28.71 -0.90
N LYS A 161 -0.07 27.52 -0.28
CA LYS A 161 -0.88 27.20 0.91
C LYS A 161 -0.29 27.77 2.21
N GLY A 162 0.97 28.18 2.22
CA GLY A 162 1.66 28.72 3.39
C GLY A 162 1.55 27.80 4.62
N GLU A 163 0.98 28.31 5.71
CA GLU A 163 0.77 27.56 6.96
C GLU A 163 -0.19 26.35 6.81
N ASN A 164 -1.01 26.32 5.75
CA ASN A 164 -1.94 25.22 5.47
C ASN A 164 -1.37 24.19 4.48
N LYS A 165 -0.05 24.15 4.31
CA LYS A 165 0.62 23.13 3.50
C LYS A 165 0.24 21.72 3.95
N ILE A 166 0.22 20.79 3.01
CA ILE A 166 -0.07 19.38 3.31
C ILE A 166 1.20 18.69 3.83
N GLY A 167 2.37 19.14 3.39
CA GLY A 167 3.63 18.45 3.54
C GLY A 167 3.79 17.34 2.49
N THR A 168 3.52 17.64 1.22
CA THR A 168 3.68 16.64 0.14
C THR A 168 5.15 16.24 -0.02
N THR A 169 5.40 15.15 -0.75
CA THR A 169 6.76 14.70 -1.04
C THR A 169 7.45 15.52 -2.13
N ILE A 170 6.78 16.51 -2.73
CA ILE A 170 7.25 17.30 -3.88
C ILE A 170 7.75 16.38 -5.00
N LYS A 171 6.90 15.41 -5.35
CA LYS A 171 7.18 14.43 -6.42
C LYS A 171 6.17 14.50 -7.56
N GLY A 172 5.23 15.45 -7.53
CA GLY A 172 4.23 15.61 -8.58
C GLY A 172 3.09 14.59 -8.51
N ILE A 173 2.93 13.88 -7.38
CA ILE A 173 1.89 12.85 -7.22
C ILE A 173 0.49 13.44 -7.37
N GLY A 174 0.20 14.48 -6.59
CA GLY A 174 -1.10 15.15 -6.61
C GLY A 174 -1.43 15.71 -8.00
N PRO A 175 -0.56 16.56 -8.58
CA PRO A 175 -0.73 17.05 -9.94
C PRO A 175 -0.94 15.97 -11.01
N ALA A 176 -0.21 14.85 -10.95
CA ALA A 176 -0.40 13.77 -11.92
C ALA A 176 -1.77 13.07 -11.76
N TYR A 177 -2.25 12.88 -10.54
CA TYR A 177 -3.61 12.38 -10.30
C TYR A 177 -4.69 13.42 -10.68
N MET A 178 -4.42 14.72 -10.54
CA MET A 178 -5.31 15.77 -11.04
C MET A 178 -5.44 15.71 -12.57
N ASP A 179 -4.33 15.58 -13.29
CA ASP A 179 -4.35 15.48 -14.76
C ASP A 179 -5.05 14.19 -15.24
N LYS A 180 -4.89 13.08 -14.50
CA LYS A 180 -5.68 11.85 -14.69
C LYS A 180 -7.17 12.12 -14.55
N ALA A 181 -7.60 12.75 -13.45
CA ALA A 181 -9.01 13.03 -13.19
C ALA A 181 -9.60 14.04 -14.21
N ALA A 182 -8.79 15.00 -14.67
CA ALA A 182 -9.15 15.97 -15.70
C ALA A 182 -9.22 15.35 -17.10
N ARG A 183 -8.66 14.15 -17.31
CA ARG A 183 -8.56 13.42 -18.58
C ARG A 183 -7.60 14.10 -19.58
N VAL A 184 -6.58 14.76 -19.08
CA VAL A 184 -5.51 15.39 -19.87
C VAL A 184 -4.14 14.73 -19.64
N GLY A 185 -4.04 13.85 -18.65
CA GLY A 185 -2.79 13.17 -18.30
C GLY A 185 -2.22 12.30 -19.43
N ILE A 186 -0.90 12.28 -19.53
CA ILE A 186 -0.14 11.41 -20.43
C ILE A 186 0.06 10.06 -19.75
N ARG A 187 -0.17 8.96 -20.48
CA ARG A 187 0.04 7.58 -19.98
C ARG A 187 1.29 6.96 -20.60
N ILE A 188 1.71 5.83 -20.05
CA ILE A 188 2.88 5.08 -20.54
C ILE A 188 2.72 4.72 -22.02
N ALA A 189 1.55 4.26 -22.47
CA ALA A 189 1.30 3.98 -23.88
C ALA A 189 1.54 5.21 -24.78
N ASP A 190 1.17 6.40 -24.29
CA ASP A 190 1.34 7.65 -25.03
C ASP A 190 2.81 8.09 -25.05
N LEU A 191 3.56 7.87 -23.96
CA LEU A 191 5.00 8.17 -23.86
C LEU A 191 5.86 7.35 -24.82
N LEU A 192 5.40 6.15 -25.21
CA LEU A 192 6.14 5.26 -26.11
C LEU A 192 6.01 5.65 -27.58
N ASP A 193 5.03 6.49 -27.93
CA ASP A 193 4.73 6.97 -29.27
C ASP A 193 5.23 8.41 -29.42
N LYS A 194 6.16 8.65 -30.34
CA LYS A 194 6.89 9.93 -30.40
C LYS A 194 5.95 11.08 -30.75
N GLU A 195 5.11 10.86 -31.76
CA GLU A 195 4.18 11.85 -32.28
C GLU A 195 3.08 12.17 -31.27
N ILE A 196 2.47 11.14 -30.66
CA ILE A 196 1.42 11.32 -29.65
C ILE A 196 1.98 11.97 -28.38
N PHE A 197 3.19 11.59 -27.95
CA PHE A 197 3.82 12.22 -26.80
C PHE A 197 4.08 13.71 -27.05
N ALA A 198 4.61 14.07 -28.23
CA ALA A 198 4.86 15.46 -28.61
C ALA A 198 3.58 16.29 -28.60
N GLU A 199 2.53 15.81 -29.27
CA GLU A 199 1.23 16.49 -29.37
C GLU A 199 0.64 16.77 -27.98
N ARG A 200 0.56 15.74 -27.13
CA ARG A 200 -0.03 15.88 -25.78
C ARG A 200 0.82 16.72 -24.85
N LEU A 201 2.14 16.61 -24.94
CA LEU A 201 3.05 17.43 -24.15
C LEU A 201 2.88 18.91 -24.48
N GLN A 202 2.76 19.25 -25.77
CA GLN A 202 2.56 20.62 -26.22
C GLN A 202 1.24 21.21 -25.67
N ILE A 203 0.13 20.47 -25.79
CA ILE A 203 -1.19 20.90 -25.28
C ILE A 203 -1.13 21.11 -23.76
N ASN A 204 -0.55 20.15 -23.02
CA ASN A 204 -0.48 20.25 -21.57
C ASN A 204 0.42 21.40 -21.12
N LEU A 205 1.58 21.60 -21.77
CA LEU A 205 2.49 22.69 -21.43
C LEU A 205 1.88 24.07 -21.66
N GLU A 206 1.06 24.25 -22.70
CA GLU A 206 0.38 25.53 -22.92
C GLU A 206 -0.48 25.92 -21.70
N GLU A 207 -1.32 25.01 -21.21
CA GLU A 207 -2.17 25.24 -20.05
C GLU A 207 -1.36 25.37 -18.76
N LYS A 208 -0.38 24.49 -18.54
CA LYS A 208 0.47 24.54 -17.32
C LYS A 208 1.33 25.80 -17.27
N ASN A 209 1.90 26.23 -18.39
CA ASN A 209 2.68 27.47 -18.44
C ASN A 209 1.81 28.70 -18.23
N ARG A 210 0.59 28.71 -18.77
CA ARG A 210 -0.38 29.77 -18.44
C ARG A 210 -0.66 29.81 -16.94
N GLN A 211 -0.84 28.64 -16.30
CA GLN A 211 -1.03 28.53 -14.86
C GLN A 211 0.19 29.06 -14.08
N PHE A 212 1.41 28.61 -14.43
CA PHE A 212 2.65 29.04 -13.78
C PHE A 212 2.85 30.55 -13.86
N VAL A 213 2.74 31.13 -15.05
CA VAL A 213 3.02 32.55 -15.27
C VAL A 213 1.92 33.44 -14.71
N LYS A 214 0.64 33.06 -14.83
CA LYS A 214 -0.48 33.94 -14.49
C LYS A 214 -1.06 33.74 -13.09
N MET A 215 -0.91 32.55 -12.51
CA MET A 215 -1.46 32.26 -11.18
C MET A 215 -0.39 32.18 -10.09
N PHE A 216 0.83 31.79 -10.44
CA PHE A 216 1.92 31.56 -9.48
C PHE A 216 3.12 32.49 -9.68
N ASP A 217 3.07 33.41 -10.63
CA ASP A 217 4.18 34.30 -11.00
C ASP A 217 5.52 33.56 -11.17
N SER A 218 5.45 32.33 -11.71
CA SER A 218 6.58 31.42 -11.91
C SER A 218 6.93 31.29 -13.39
N GLU A 219 8.18 30.96 -13.69
CA GLU A 219 8.67 30.79 -15.06
C GLU A 219 7.93 29.67 -15.81
N ALA A 220 7.83 29.79 -17.13
CA ALA A 220 7.36 28.70 -17.98
C ALA A 220 8.40 27.56 -18.01
N ILE A 221 7.97 26.37 -18.44
CA ILE A 221 8.86 25.27 -18.81
C ILE A 221 8.83 25.12 -20.33
N GLU A 222 10.00 25.01 -20.95
CA GLU A 222 10.09 24.86 -22.40
C GLU A 222 9.82 23.40 -22.82
N PHE A 223 9.30 23.22 -24.03
CA PHE A 223 8.98 21.89 -24.57
C PHE A 223 10.22 20.99 -24.64
N ASP A 224 11.33 21.55 -25.14
CA ASP A 224 12.58 20.84 -25.35
C ASP A 224 13.26 20.41 -24.03
N ASP A 225 12.95 21.06 -22.91
CA ASP A 225 13.44 20.68 -21.57
C ASP A 225 12.88 19.32 -21.09
N ILE A 226 11.79 18.85 -21.71
CA ILE A 226 11.09 17.62 -21.33
C ILE A 226 11.16 16.58 -22.44
N PHE A 227 10.88 16.97 -23.68
CA PHE A 227 10.47 16.04 -24.73
C PHE A 227 11.49 14.92 -25.01
N GLU A 228 12.70 15.25 -25.44
CA GLU A 228 13.68 14.23 -25.83
C GLU A 228 14.15 13.40 -24.62
N GLU A 229 14.35 14.02 -23.45
CA GLU A 229 14.76 13.32 -22.22
C GLU A 229 13.72 12.26 -21.81
N TYR A 230 12.45 12.63 -21.76
CA TYR A 230 11.39 11.72 -21.29
C TYR A 230 10.97 10.69 -22.34
N TYR A 231 11.01 11.04 -23.63
CA TYR A 231 10.80 10.07 -24.69
C TYR A 231 11.87 8.96 -24.65
N GLU A 232 13.14 9.33 -24.44
CA GLU A 232 14.24 8.37 -24.29
C GLU A 232 14.05 7.47 -23.05
N TYR A 233 13.61 8.03 -21.92
CA TYR A 233 13.23 7.20 -20.76
C TYR A 233 12.11 6.21 -21.10
N GLY A 234 11.11 6.65 -21.89
CA GLY A 234 10.07 5.78 -22.43
C GLY A 234 10.65 4.60 -23.22
N GLN A 235 11.61 4.86 -24.11
CA GLN A 235 12.24 3.82 -24.91
C GLN A 235 13.03 2.81 -24.05
N GLN A 236 13.71 3.26 -23.00
CA GLN A 236 14.44 2.37 -22.09
C GLN A 236 13.52 1.41 -21.31
N ILE A 237 12.31 1.85 -20.97
CA ILE A 237 11.34 1.03 -20.22
C ILE A 237 10.40 0.22 -21.12
N LYS A 238 10.37 0.50 -22.44
CA LYS A 238 9.46 -0.10 -23.42
C LYS A 238 9.37 -1.62 -23.35
N GLN A 239 10.49 -2.29 -23.10
CA GLN A 239 10.59 -3.75 -22.99
C GLN A 239 9.76 -4.36 -21.83
N TYR A 240 9.40 -3.56 -20.82
CA TYR A 240 8.59 -4.00 -19.68
C TYR A 240 7.10 -3.67 -19.84
N VAL A 241 6.73 -2.86 -20.82
CA VAL A 241 5.37 -2.30 -20.95
C VAL A 241 4.42 -3.35 -21.54
N THR A 242 3.28 -3.54 -20.88
CA THR A 242 2.29 -4.55 -21.27
C THR A 242 0.90 -4.26 -20.66
N ASP A 243 -0.10 -5.05 -21.03
CA ASP A 243 -1.38 -5.06 -20.34
C ASP A 243 -1.27 -5.85 -19.02
N THR A 244 -1.08 -5.12 -17.92
CA THR A 244 -0.91 -5.72 -16.59
C THR A 244 -2.19 -6.32 -16.02
N SER A 245 -3.37 -5.88 -16.50
CA SER A 245 -4.65 -6.47 -16.07
C SER A 245 -4.74 -7.92 -16.55
N VAL A 246 -4.31 -8.18 -17.79
CA VAL A 246 -4.25 -9.54 -18.36
C VAL A 246 -3.33 -10.41 -17.51
N ILE A 247 -2.10 -9.97 -17.24
CA ILE A 247 -1.13 -10.76 -16.44
C ILE A 247 -1.69 -11.12 -15.05
N LEU A 248 -2.31 -10.16 -14.37
CA LEU A 248 -2.84 -10.39 -13.03
C LEU A 248 -4.05 -11.30 -13.04
N ASN A 249 -4.98 -11.11 -13.97
CA ASN A 249 -6.16 -11.97 -14.08
C ASN A 249 -5.78 -13.38 -14.52
N ASP A 250 -4.87 -13.56 -15.48
CA ASP A 250 -4.36 -14.87 -15.89
C ASP A 250 -3.69 -15.60 -14.72
N ALA A 251 -2.89 -14.90 -13.91
CA ALA A 251 -2.27 -15.48 -12.72
C ALA A 251 -3.32 -15.90 -11.67
N LEU A 252 -4.28 -15.02 -11.38
CA LEU A 252 -5.36 -15.31 -10.42
C LEU A 252 -6.20 -16.49 -10.89
N ASP A 253 -6.61 -16.50 -12.16
CA ASP A 253 -7.48 -17.52 -12.74
C ASP A 253 -6.76 -18.88 -12.89
N ALA A 254 -5.42 -18.86 -13.00
CA ALA A 254 -4.57 -20.04 -12.89
C ALA A 254 -4.29 -20.48 -11.44
N GLY A 255 -4.87 -19.82 -10.43
CA GLY A 255 -4.72 -20.16 -9.01
C GLY A 255 -3.37 -19.80 -8.41
N LYS A 256 -2.58 -18.97 -9.11
CA LYS A 256 -1.29 -18.51 -8.60
C LYS A 256 -1.48 -17.59 -7.41
N ARG A 257 -0.46 -17.55 -6.56
CA ARG A 257 -0.43 -16.67 -5.39
C ARG A 257 -0.06 -15.25 -5.81
N VAL A 258 -1.04 -14.34 -5.74
CA VAL A 258 -0.85 -12.93 -6.08
C VAL A 258 -0.83 -12.08 -4.81
N LEU A 259 0.24 -11.31 -4.63
CA LEU A 259 0.42 -10.36 -3.54
C LEU A 259 0.28 -8.94 -4.05
N PHE A 260 -0.65 -8.17 -3.49
CA PHE A 260 -0.78 -6.75 -3.77
C PHE A 260 -0.07 -5.94 -2.68
N GLU A 261 0.90 -5.15 -3.09
CA GLU A 261 1.72 -4.29 -2.23
C GLU A 261 1.09 -2.89 -2.18
N GLY A 262 0.53 -2.52 -1.03
CA GLY A 262 0.04 -1.17 -0.78
C GLY A 262 1.17 -0.20 -0.39
N ALA A 263 1.09 1.03 -0.87
CA ALA A 263 1.89 2.13 -0.35
C ALA A 263 1.05 3.10 0.49
N GLN A 264 1.71 3.90 1.33
CA GLN A 264 1.08 4.74 2.35
C GLN A 264 0.15 3.92 3.29
N GLY A 265 -0.85 4.54 3.91
CA GLY A 265 -1.76 3.87 4.83
C GLY A 265 -3.18 4.40 4.70
N VAL A 266 -4.15 3.69 5.28
CA VAL A 266 -5.58 4.04 5.18
C VAL A 266 -5.85 5.47 5.64
N MET A 267 -5.15 5.97 6.66
CA MET A 267 -5.39 7.33 7.16
C MET A 267 -4.80 8.42 6.25
N LEU A 268 -4.11 8.02 5.18
CA LEU A 268 -3.65 8.88 4.08
C LEU A 268 -4.44 8.64 2.78
N ASP A 269 -5.52 7.87 2.83
CA ASP A 269 -6.41 7.66 1.69
C ASP A 269 -7.17 8.93 1.31
N ILE A 270 -7.31 9.20 0.01
CA ILE A 270 -7.95 10.43 -0.49
C ILE A 270 -9.42 10.56 -0.05
N ASP A 271 -10.12 9.43 0.13
CA ASP A 271 -11.52 9.39 0.53
C ASP A 271 -11.68 9.09 2.02
N GLN A 272 -10.87 8.16 2.54
CA GLN A 272 -11.07 7.57 3.87
C GLN A 272 -10.08 8.07 4.93
N GLY A 273 -9.10 8.89 4.54
CA GLY A 273 -8.07 9.42 5.41
C GLY A 273 -8.42 10.76 6.06
N THR A 274 -7.41 11.40 6.65
CA THR A 274 -7.54 12.72 7.30
C THR A 274 -7.55 13.88 6.31
N TYR A 275 -8.50 13.91 5.38
CA TYR A 275 -8.57 14.93 4.33
C TYR A 275 -8.56 16.37 4.93
N PRO A 276 -7.78 17.32 4.37
CA PRO A 276 -6.98 17.23 3.14
C PRO A 276 -5.54 16.71 3.33
N PHE A 277 -5.15 16.32 4.55
CA PHE A 277 -3.80 15.83 4.88
C PHE A 277 -3.62 14.36 4.51
N VAL A 278 -3.72 14.06 3.22
CA VAL A 278 -3.77 12.73 2.62
C VAL A 278 -2.96 12.68 1.33
N THR A 279 -2.74 11.49 0.77
CA THR A 279 -2.26 11.36 -0.61
C THR A 279 -3.42 11.40 -1.59
N SER A 280 -3.15 11.59 -2.88
CA SER A 280 -4.16 11.73 -3.94
C SER A 280 -4.59 10.40 -4.57
N SER A 281 -4.51 9.31 -3.81
CA SER A 281 -4.83 7.95 -4.28
C SER A 281 -5.48 7.13 -3.16
N ASN A 282 -5.81 5.87 -3.45
CA ASN A 282 -6.50 4.99 -2.51
C ASN A 282 -5.61 3.84 -1.99
N PRO A 283 -4.85 4.00 -0.90
CA PRO A 283 -4.14 2.94 -0.20
C PRO A 283 -5.01 1.79 0.30
N VAL A 284 -6.33 2.00 0.52
CA VAL A 284 -7.23 0.93 0.95
C VAL A 284 -7.24 -0.25 -0.03
N ALA A 285 -7.63 -1.44 0.43
CA ALA A 285 -7.62 -2.65 -0.40
C ALA A 285 -8.54 -2.53 -1.63
N GLY A 286 -9.58 -1.70 -1.57
CA GLY A 286 -10.41 -1.37 -2.73
C GLY A 286 -9.60 -0.78 -3.90
N GLY A 287 -8.51 -0.07 -3.61
CA GLY A 287 -7.60 0.49 -4.62
C GLY A 287 -6.95 -0.57 -5.51
N VAL A 288 -6.82 -1.82 -5.04
CA VAL A 288 -6.31 -2.95 -5.84
C VAL A 288 -7.15 -3.16 -7.09
N THR A 289 -8.47 -3.06 -6.95
CA THR A 289 -9.41 -3.36 -8.04
C THR A 289 -9.22 -2.38 -9.21
N ILE A 290 -9.41 -1.09 -8.96
CA ILE A 290 -9.28 -0.02 -9.94
C ILE A 290 -7.82 0.23 -10.36
N GLY A 291 -6.87 -0.06 -9.48
CA GLY A 291 -5.44 0.18 -9.70
C GLY A 291 -4.70 -0.94 -10.42
N SER A 292 -5.34 -2.10 -10.57
CA SER A 292 -4.73 -3.27 -11.22
C SER A 292 -5.64 -3.99 -12.24
N GLY A 293 -6.91 -3.60 -12.35
CA GLY A 293 -7.86 -4.21 -13.29
C GLY A 293 -8.41 -5.56 -12.84
N VAL A 294 -8.49 -5.80 -11.52
CA VAL A 294 -9.01 -7.06 -10.96
C VAL A 294 -10.38 -6.87 -10.33
N GLY A 295 -11.28 -7.85 -10.51
CA GLY A 295 -12.61 -7.80 -9.92
C GLY A 295 -12.56 -7.85 -8.38
N PRO A 296 -13.48 -7.16 -7.67
CA PRO A 296 -13.47 -7.11 -6.20
C PRO A 296 -13.59 -8.50 -5.54
N SER A 297 -14.31 -9.43 -6.16
CA SER A 297 -14.44 -10.82 -5.68
C SER A 297 -13.17 -11.65 -5.81
N LYS A 298 -12.14 -11.15 -6.51
CA LYS A 298 -10.84 -11.82 -6.65
C LYS A 298 -9.89 -11.49 -5.49
N ILE A 299 -10.30 -10.70 -4.49
CA ILE A 299 -9.51 -10.41 -3.28
C ILE A 299 -9.92 -11.37 -2.15
N ASN A 300 -8.99 -12.23 -1.68
CA ASN A 300 -9.31 -13.24 -0.66
C ASN A 300 -8.93 -12.83 0.75
N LYS A 301 -7.75 -12.21 0.93
CA LYS A 301 -7.24 -11.78 2.23
C LYS A 301 -6.74 -10.35 2.17
N VAL A 302 -7.01 -9.58 3.22
CA VAL A 302 -6.47 -8.25 3.42
C VAL A 302 -5.72 -8.22 4.75
N VAL A 303 -4.41 -8.07 4.67
CA VAL A 303 -3.48 -7.96 5.79
C VAL A 303 -3.28 -6.48 6.10
N GLY A 304 -3.86 -6.04 7.22
CA GLY A 304 -3.63 -4.71 7.78
C GLY A 304 -2.35 -4.70 8.61
N VAL A 305 -1.34 -3.97 8.15
CA VAL A 305 -0.09 -3.76 8.88
C VAL A 305 -0.24 -2.54 9.79
N CYS A 306 -0.04 -2.74 11.09
CA CYS A 306 -0.03 -1.68 12.10
C CYS A 306 1.24 -1.77 12.95
N LYS A 307 1.66 -0.63 13.50
CA LYS A 307 2.60 -0.60 14.62
C LYS A 307 1.86 -0.80 15.94
N ALA A 308 2.59 -1.24 16.97
CA ALA A 308 2.15 -1.29 18.36
C ALA A 308 1.91 0.11 18.96
N TYR A 309 2.22 1.17 18.23
CA TYR A 309 1.95 2.56 18.53
C TYR A 309 1.56 3.26 17.22
N THR A 310 1.35 4.57 17.23
CA THR A 310 1.04 5.34 16.03
C THR A 310 2.15 6.33 15.70
N SER A 311 2.32 6.62 14.42
CA SER A 311 3.29 7.59 13.92
C SER A 311 2.73 8.35 12.72
N ARG A 312 3.17 9.60 12.56
CA ARG A 312 2.75 10.48 11.45
C ARG A 312 3.93 11.35 11.00
N VAL A 313 4.19 11.38 9.69
CA VAL A 313 5.29 12.17 9.10
C VAL A 313 4.87 13.61 8.84
N GLY A 314 3.68 13.80 8.27
CA GLY A 314 3.15 15.10 7.86
C GLY A 314 2.32 15.81 8.94
N ASP A 315 1.80 16.97 8.55
CA ASP A 315 0.92 17.79 9.38
C ASP A 315 -0.49 17.17 9.47
N GLY A 316 -1.37 17.79 10.25
CA GLY A 316 -2.77 17.39 10.45
C GLY A 316 -3.05 16.75 11.81
N PRO A 317 -4.33 16.58 12.20
CA PRO A 317 -4.71 16.14 13.54
C PRO A 317 -4.19 14.75 13.88
N PHE A 318 -3.76 14.57 15.12
CA PHE A 318 -3.26 13.32 15.63
C PHE A 318 -3.69 13.15 17.09
N PRO A 319 -4.89 12.60 17.34
CA PRO A 319 -5.50 12.61 18.67
C PRO A 319 -4.63 11.96 19.76
N THR A 320 -3.88 10.91 19.43
CA THR A 320 -3.04 10.16 20.38
C THR A 320 -1.59 10.63 20.45
N GLU A 321 -1.27 11.78 19.86
CA GLU A 321 0.11 12.31 19.83
C GLU A 321 0.68 12.55 21.24
N LEU A 322 1.95 12.20 21.40
CA LEU A 322 2.70 12.35 22.63
C LEU A 322 3.72 13.48 22.52
N PHE A 323 3.73 14.32 23.55
CA PHE A 323 4.62 15.47 23.69
C PHE A 323 5.53 15.36 24.93
N ASP A 324 5.57 14.19 25.55
CA ASP A 324 6.29 13.88 26.78
C ASP A 324 7.51 12.97 26.55
N GLU A 325 8.19 12.60 27.63
CA GLU A 325 9.36 11.70 27.60
C GLU A 325 9.02 10.31 27.03
N THR A 326 7.78 9.86 27.17
CA THR A 326 7.31 8.61 26.56
C THR A 326 7.33 8.71 25.04
N GLY A 327 6.82 9.82 24.49
CA GLY A 327 6.91 10.11 23.07
C GLY A 327 8.35 10.15 22.55
N GLU A 328 9.26 10.82 23.26
CA GLU A 328 10.67 10.84 22.89
C GLU A 328 11.33 9.45 22.94
N THR A 329 10.96 8.64 23.94
CA THR A 329 11.46 7.26 24.08
C THR A 329 10.99 6.38 22.93
N ILE A 330 9.70 6.39 22.62
CA ILE A 330 9.13 5.64 21.48
C ILE A 330 9.80 6.07 20.18
N ARG A 331 9.97 7.38 19.96
CA ARG A 331 10.61 7.92 18.75
C ARG A 331 12.05 7.43 18.62
N ARG A 332 12.84 7.52 19.70
CA ARG A 332 14.26 7.13 19.72
C ARG A 332 14.44 5.63 19.51
N VAL A 333 13.70 4.80 20.24
CA VAL A 333 13.80 3.32 20.16
C VAL A 333 13.26 2.82 18.82
N GLY A 334 12.11 3.33 18.38
CA GLY A 334 11.51 3.01 17.08
C GLY A 334 12.25 3.57 15.87
N LYS A 335 13.25 4.45 16.08
CA LYS A 335 14.00 5.15 15.03
C LYS A 335 13.05 5.91 14.09
N GLU A 336 12.08 6.61 14.67
CA GLU A 336 11.01 7.30 13.95
C GLU A 336 11.49 8.65 13.37
N TYR A 337 12.37 8.55 12.38
CA TYR A 337 12.95 9.67 11.64
C TYR A 337 12.80 9.44 10.13
N GLY A 338 12.67 10.52 9.36
CA GLY A 338 12.65 10.45 7.90
C GLY A 338 13.96 9.83 7.36
N THR A 339 13.88 8.82 6.51
CA THR A 339 15.07 8.11 5.98
C THR A 339 15.96 8.98 5.09
N THR A 340 15.38 10.02 4.48
CA THR A 340 16.09 10.95 3.60
C THR A 340 16.39 12.27 4.30
N THR A 341 15.41 12.82 5.03
CA THR A 341 15.49 14.16 5.63
C THR A 341 15.98 14.16 7.07
N GLY A 342 15.95 13.02 7.77
CA GLY A 342 16.22 12.93 9.21
C GLY A 342 15.17 13.60 10.11
N ARG A 343 14.10 14.18 9.55
CA ARG A 343 13.07 14.89 10.33
C ARG A 343 12.40 13.93 11.32
N PRO A 344 12.24 14.31 12.61
CA PRO A 344 11.53 13.48 13.58
C PRO A 344 10.07 13.34 13.17
N ARG A 345 9.55 12.11 13.27
CA ARG A 345 8.12 11.85 13.09
C ARG A 345 7.39 12.11 14.39
N ARG A 346 6.13 12.49 14.25
CA ARG A 346 5.19 12.58 15.37
C ARG A 346 4.83 11.16 15.78
N VAL A 347 4.75 10.90 17.08
CA VAL A 347 4.44 9.56 17.62
C VAL A 347 3.35 9.67 18.66
N GLY A 348 2.60 8.59 18.83
CA GLY A 348 1.46 8.54 19.73
C GLY A 348 1.15 7.13 20.18
N TRP A 349 0.26 6.99 21.15
CA TRP A 349 -0.23 5.67 21.59
C TRP A 349 -1.00 4.95 20.47
N PHE A 350 -1.17 3.63 20.61
CA PHE A 350 -1.99 2.85 19.69
C PHE A 350 -3.43 3.37 19.69
N ASP A 351 -4.00 3.53 18.50
CA ASP A 351 -5.33 4.10 18.33
C ASP A 351 -6.30 3.06 17.76
N SER A 352 -7.14 2.47 18.63
CA SER A 352 -8.11 1.48 18.17
C SER A 352 -9.30 2.09 17.42
N VAL A 353 -9.58 3.40 17.58
CA VAL A 353 -10.62 4.11 16.81
C VAL A 353 -10.21 4.18 15.34
N VAL A 354 -8.96 4.57 15.08
CA VAL A 354 -8.33 4.50 13.74
C VAL A 354 -8.38 3.08 13.20
N MET A 355 -7.97 2.09 13.99
CA MET A 355 -7.91 0.71 13.53
C MET A 355 -9.28 0.11 13.18
N ARG A 356 -10.34 0.45 13.94
CA ARG A 356 -11.72 0.04 13.61
C ARG A 356 -12.23 0.71 12.33
N HIS A 357 -11.86 1.97 12.09
CA HIS A 357 -12.13 2.64 10.83
C HIS A 357 -11.42 1.93 9.67
N SER A 358 -10.10 1.72 9.78
CA SER A 358 -9.28 1.04 8.78
C SER A 358 -9.76 -0.38 8.47
N LYS A 359 -10.18 -1.12 9.50
CA LYS A 359 -10.82 -2.44 9.33
C LYS A 359 -12.02 -2.36 8.40
N ARG A 360 -12.94 -1.44 8.67
CA ARG A 360 -14.21 -1.33 7.94
C ARG A 360 -13.98 -0.91 6.50
N VAL A 361 -13.20 0.15 6.26
CA VAL A 361 -13.07 0.76 4.92
C VAL A 361 -12.12 0.00 4.00
N SER A 362 -11.20 -0.80 4.57
CA SER A 362 -10.25 -1.62 3.80
C SER A 362 -10.60 -3.12 3.83
N GLY A 363 -11.65 -3.53 4.55
CA GLY A 363 -12.07 -4.93 4.63
C GLY A 363 -11.01 -5.85 5.26
N ILE A 364 -10.32 -5.37 6.30
CA ILE A 364 -9.17 -6.08 6.89
C ILE A 364 -9.62 -7.42 7.50
N THR A 365 -9.01 -8.52 7.02
CA THR A 365 -9.29 -9.88 7.48
C THR A 365 -8.27 -10.37 8.50
N ASN A 366 -7.06 -9.81 8.47
CA ASN A 366 -5.91 -10.26 9.25
C ASN A 366 -5.03 -9.05 9.61
N LEU A 367 -4.42 -9.05 10.80
CA LEU A 367 -3.46 -8.03 11.21
C LEU A 367 -2.02 -8.55 11.20
N SER A 368 -1.10 -7.67 10.84
CA SER A 368 0.32 -7.79 11.18
C SER A 368 0.69 -6.70 12.18
N LEU A 369 1.00 -7.09 13.41
CA LEU A 369 1.35 -6.16 14.48
C LEU A 369 2.88 -6.01 14.61
N ASN A 370 3.40 -4.84 14.25
CA ASN A 370 4.82 -4.57 14.21
C ASN A 370 5.31 -3.73 15.40
N SER A 371 6.63 -3.77 15.63
CA SER A 371 7.34 -2.89 16.56
C SER A 371 6.85 -2.99 18.00
N ILE A 372 6.50 -4.20 18.46
CA ILE A 372 6.11 -4.43 19.86
C ILE A 372 7.30 -4.18 20.79
N ASP A 373 8.52 -4.48 20.33
CA ASP A 373 9.79 -4.26 21.02
C ASP A 373 10.04 -2.81 21.42
N VAL A 374 9.45 -1.85 20.69
CA VAL A 374 9.60 -0.41 20.97
C VAL A 374 8.95 -0.01 22.30
N LEU A 375 7.98 -0.78 22.79
CA LEU A 375 7.30 -0.51 24.05
C LEU A 375 7.97 -1.19 25.26
N SER A 376 9.01 -2.00 25.06
CA SER A 376 9.80 -2.58 26.15
C SER A 376 10.47 -1.48 26.99
N GLY A 377 10.41 -1.63 28.31
CA GLY A 377 10.96 -0.68 29.28
C GLY A 377 9.94 0.35 29.81
N LEU A 378 8.73 0.42 29.25
CA LEU A 378 7.68 1.28 29.75
C LEU A 378 6.94 0.60 30.92
N GLU A 379 6.68 1.35 32.00
CA GLU A 379 5.93 0.81 33.16
C GLU A 379 4.44 0.62 32.84
N THR A 380 3.88 1.53 32.04
CA THR A 380 2.48 1.51 31.60
C THR A 380 2.40 1.79 30.11
N VAL A 381 1.61 1.00 29.40
CA VAL A 381 1.30 1.21 27.98
C VAL A 381 -0.18 1.56 27.85
N LYS A 382 -0.51 2.43 26.89
CA LYS A 382 -1.90 2.89 26.68
C LYS A 382 -2.42 2.53 25.31
N ILE A 383 -3.71 2.25 25.24
CA ILE A 383 -4.46 2.08 23.99
C ILE A 383 -5.64 3.05 24.00
N CYS A 384 -5.76 3.90 22.97
CA CYS A 384 -6.94 4.74 22.80
C CYS A 384 -8.13 3.86 22.35
N THR A 385 -9.19 3.86 23.15
CA THR A 385 -10.39 3.02 22.94
C THR A 385 -11.57 3.81 22.35
N ALA A 386 -11.65 5.11 22.64
CA ALA A 386 -12.66 6.03 22.17
C ALA A 386 -12.09 7.45 22.08
N TYR A 387 -12.82 8.37 21.46
CA TYR A 387 -12.56 9.80 21.59
C TYR A 387 -13.66 10.45 22.42
N GLU A 388 -13.31 11.41 23.26
CA GLU A 388 -14.24 12.38 23.83
C GLU A 388 -14.30 13.59 22.90
N LEU A 389 -15.49 13.89 22.38
CA LEU A 389 -15.77 15.05 21.55
C LEU A 389 -16.87 15.89 22.21
N ASP A 390 -16.50 17.08 22.68
CA ASP A 390 -17.43 18.04 23.30
C ASP A 390 -18.26 17.43 24.47
N GLY A 391 -17.65 16.50 25.23
CA GLY A 391 -18.27 15.81 26.38
C GLY A 391 -18.95 14.48 26.05
N GLU A 392 -19.04 14.09 24.77
CA GLU A 392 -19.61 12.82 24.34
C GLU A 392 -18.53 11.82 23.90
N LEU A 393 -18.73 10.54 24.24
CA LEU A 393 -17.85 9.47 23.78
C LEU A 393 -18.25 8.98 22.38
N ILE A 394 -17.29 9.03 21.46
CA ILE A 394 -17.44 8.49 20.10
C ILE A 394 -16.43 7.37 19.84
N TYR A 395 -16.87 6.38 19.06
CA TYR A 395 -16.08 5.19 18.71
C TYR A 395 -15.72 5.11 17.23
N HIS A 396 -16.01 6.17 16.48
CA HIS A 396 -15.74 6.32 15.06
C HIS A 396 -14.76 7.46 14.82
N TYR A 397 -14.08 7.43 13.67
CA TYR A 397 -13.18 8.48 13.26
C TYR A 397 -13.96 9.61 12.56
N PRO A 398 -13.93 10.86 13.05
CA PRO A 398 -14.68 11.96 12.43
C PRO A 398 -14.17 12.30 11.02
N ALA A 399 -15.08 12.60 10.10
CA ALA A 399 -14.74 13.13 8.78
C ALA A 399 -14.40 14.64 8.84
N SER A 400 -14.97 15.37 9.79
CA SER A 400 -14.72 16.79 9.98
C SER A 400 -13.38 17.00 10.68
N LEU A 401 -12.46 17.68 10.01
CA LEU A 401 -11.17 18.08 10.59
C LEU A 401 -11.37 18.90 11.88
N LYS A 402 -12.40 19.75 11.90
CA LYS A 402 -12.71 20.61 13.05
C LYS A 402 -13.17 19.79 14.27
N GLU A 403 -13.92 18.72 14.06
CA GLU A 403 -14.31 17.79 15.13
C GLU A 403 -13.13 16.94 15.57
N LEU A 404 -12.39 16.38 14.60
CA LEU A 404 -11.20 15.57 14.86
C LEU A 404 -10.14 16.32 15.68
N SER A 405 -9.91 17.60 15.41
CA SER A 405 -8.96 18.44 16.18
C SER A 405 -9.40 18.72 17.63
N ARG A 406 -10.69 18.53 17.96
CA ARG A 406 -11.21 18.66 19.33
C ARG A 406 -11.31 17.32 20.07
N CYS A 407 -11.13 16.21 19.36
CA CYS A 407 -11.19 14.88 19.95
C CYS A 407 -10.05 14.70 20.96
N LYS A 408 -10.41 14.30 22.18
CA LYS A 408 -9.45 13.88 23.20
C LYS A 408 -9.44 12.36 23.28
N PRO A 409 -8.28 11.70 23.26
CA PRO A 409 -8.20 10.25 23.34
C PRO A 409 -8.61 9.76 24.74
N VAL A 410 -9.44 8.71 24.78
CA VAL A 410 -9.79 7.99 26.01
C VAL A 410 -8.99 6.70 26.05
N TYR A 411 -8.13 6.58 27.05
CA TYR A 411 -7.16 5.49 27.14
C TYR A 411 -7.64 4.37 28.07
N GLU A 412 -7.35 3.15 27.64
CA GLU A 412 -7.18 2.01 28.53
C GLU A 412 -5.69 1.88 28.87
N GLU A 413 -5.37 1.74 30.16
CA GLU A 413 -4.00 1.55 30.64
C GLU A 413 -3.76 0.07 30.93
N LEU A 414 -2.64 -0.44 30.43
CA LEU A 414 -2.18 -1.80 30.67
C LEU A 414 -0.78 -1.75 31.30
N PRO A 415 -0.44 -2.71 32.19
CA PRO A 415 0.92 -2.82 32.68
C PRO A 415 1.88 -3.08 31.51
N GLY A 416 3.00 -2.39 31.49
CA GLY A 416 4.05 -2.61 30.51
C GLY A 416 4.97 -3.78 30.88
N TRP A 417 6.12 -3.87 30.22
CA TRP A 417 7.10 -4.94 30.41
C TRP A 417 8.51 -4.39 30.26
N SER A 418 9.48 -4.96 30.98
CA SER A 418 10.87 -4.49 30.97
C SER A 418 11.83 -5.42 30.24
N GLU A 419 11.38 -6.65 29.94
CA GLU A 419 12.16 -7.67 29.28
C GLU A 419 12.46 -7.30 27.81
N ASP A 420 13.65 -7.69 27.35
CA ASP A 420 14.01 -7.67 25.94
C ASP A 420 13.29 -8.82 25.22
N ILE A 421 12.39 -8.47 24.30
CA ILE A 421 11.59 -9.41 23.53
C ILE A 421 12.09 -9.63 22.10
N THR A 422 13.23 -9.02 21.73
CA THR A 422 13.71 -9.02 20.33
C THR A 422 14.09 -10.40 19.81
N GLY A 423 14.31 -11.36 20.71
CA GLY A 423 14.56 -12.77 20.41
C GLY A 423 13.32 -13.67 20.36
N CYS A 424 12.15 -13.20 20.82
CA CYS A 424 10.94 -14.03 20.93
C CYS A 424 10.44 -14.50 19.54
N LYS A 425 10.03 -15.77 19.45
CA LYS A 425 9.54 -16.40 18.20
C LYS A 425 8.08 -16.79 18.24
N THR A 426 7.51 -16.97 19.42
CA THR A 426 6.11 -17.34 19.63
C THR A 426 5.42 -16.37 20.60
N LEU A 427 4.08 -16.37 20.63
CA LEU A 427 3.35 -15.61 21.67
C LEU A 427 3.63 -16.11 23.08
N ALA A 428 3.95 -17.40 23.23
CA ALA A 428 4.28 -17.99 24.53
C ALA A 428 5.63 -17.48 25.05
N ASP A 429 6.55 -17.13 24.15
CA ASP A 429 7.87 -16.57 24.51
C ASP A 429 7.76 -15.13 25.00
N LEU A 430 6.67 -14.42 24.70
CA LEU A 430 6.46 -13.05 25.15
C LEU A 430 6.16 -13.01 26.66
N PRO A 431 6.66 -11.98 27.38
CA PRO A 431 6.20 -11.66 28.73
C PRO A 431 4.67 -11.57 28.80
N ALA A 432 4.09 -11.93 29.94
CA ALA A 432 2.64 -11.97 30.10
C ALA A 432 1.97 -10.64 29.72
N ASN A 433 2.57 -9.52 30.11
CA ASN A 433 2.05 -8.18 29.81
C ASN A 433 2.13 -7.84 28.30
N ALA A 434 3.25 -8.17 27.63
CA ALA A 434 3.38 -8.01 26.18
C ALA A 434 2.36 -8.85 25.42
N ARG A 435 2.17 -10.11 25.83
CA ARG A 435 1.15 -11.00 25.25
C ARG A 435 -0.26 -10.46 25.47
N ASN A 436 -0.58 -9.97 26.67
CA ASN A 436 -1.87 -9.35 26.98
C ASN A 436 -2.12 -8.11 26.12
N TYR A 437 -1.10 -7.28 25.88
CA TYR A 437 -1.19 -6.13 24.98
C TYR A 437 -1.54 -6.53 23.55
N VAL A 438 -0.87 -7.56 23.02
CA VAL A 438 -1.15 -8.12 21.69
C VAL A 438 -2.59 -8.66 21.60
N HIS A 439 -3.04 -9.42 22.60
CA HIS A 439 -4.42 -9.90 22.67
C HIS A 439 -5.42 -8.76 22.74
N ARG A 440 -5.15 -7.74 23.56
CA ARG A 440 -6.05 -6.60 23.72
C ARG A 440 -6.22 -5.80 22.43
N ILE A 441 -5.15 -5.62 21.65
CA ILE A 441 -5.25 -5.04 20.31
C ILE A 441 -6.17 -5.87 19.42
N SER A 442 -5.99 -7.20 19.39
CA SER A 442 -6.83 -8.09 18.59
C SER A 442 -8.31 -7.99 18.96
N GLU A 443 -8.62 -7.91 20.25
CA GLU A 443 -9.99 -7.75 20.79
C GLU A 443 -10.60 -6.40 20.40
N LEU A 444 -9.90 -5.29 20.64
CA LEU A 444 -10.41 -3.94 20.41
C LEU A 444 -10.64 -3.62 18.93
N VAL A 445 -9.82 -4.20 18.05
CA VAL A 445 -9.98 -4.09 16.60
C VAL A 445 -10.98 -5.13 16.09
N GLY A 446 -11.10 -6.27 16.78
CA GLY A 446 -11.92 -7.41 16.39
C GLY A 446 -11.41 -8.07 15.10
N VAL A 447 -10.08 -8.16 14.96
CA VAL A 447 -9.40 -8.84 13.84
C VAL A 447 -8.29 -9.70 14.42
N ARG A 448 -8.17 -10.92 13.90
CA ARG A 448 -7.11 -11.85 14.27
C ARG A 448 -5.74 -11.36 13.82
N ILE A 449 -4.72 -11.56 14.66
CA ILE A 449 -3.33 -11.26 14.35
C ILE A 449 -2.70 -12.50 13.71
N SER A 450 -2.25 -12.37 12.46
CA SER A 450 -1.59 -13.46 11.73
C SER A 450 -0.09 -13.43 11.85
N THR A 451 0.48 -12.23 12.01
CA THR A 451 1.91 -12.04 12.20
C THR A 451 2.15 -10.99 13.26
N PHE A 452 3.23 -11.15 14.02
CA PHE A 452 3.73 -10.11 14.90
C PHE A 452 5.23 -9.94 14.73
N SER A 453 5.75 -8.75 15.01
CA SER A 453 7.17 -8.46 14.85
C SER A 453 7.75 -7.81 16.10
N VAL A 454 8.93 -8.31 16.50
CA VAL A 454 9.71 -7.88 17.68
C VAL A 454 11.06 -7.27 17.30
N GLY A 455 11.18 -6.77 16.07
CA GLY A 455 12.32 -5.99 15.64
C GLY A 455 12.33 -5.71 14.14
N PRO A 456 13.38 -5.04 13.62
CA PRO A 456 13.42 -4.61 12.22
C PRO A 456 13.76 -5.73 11.22
N ASP A 457 14.49 -6.78 11.65
CA ASP A 457 14.96 -7.82 10.71
C ASP A 457 13.82 -8.78 10.31
N ARG A 458 13.83 -9.25 9.06
CA ARG A 458 12.82 -10.18 8.51
C ARG A 458 12.59 -11.41 9.39
N ASN A 459 13.65 -11.98 9.96
CA ASN A 459 13.59 -13.16 10.84
C ASN A 459 12.97 -12.88 12.23
N GLN A 460 12.69 -11.61 12.55
CA GLN A 460 11.96 -11.18 13.75
C GLN A 460 10.46 -10.97 13.46
N THR A 461 9.99 -11.30 12.25
CA THR A 461 8.56 -11.46 11.96
C THR A 461 8.16 -12.90 12.25
N ASN A 462 7.18 -13.07 13.13
CA ASN A 462 6.72 -14.35 13.63
C ASN A 462 5.31 -14.64 13.13
N VAL A 463 5.08 -15.86 12.63
CA VAL A 463 3.79 -16.29 12.06
C VAL A 463 2.94 -17.00 13.10
N LEU A 464 1.71 -16.53 13.28
CA LEU A 464 0.66 -17.18 14.06
C LEU A 464 -0.33 -17.93 13.16
N GLU A 465 -0.63 -17.34 12.00
CA GLU A 465 -1.48 -17.94 10.98
C GLU A 465 -0.91 -17.59 9.61
N SER A 466 -0.80 -18.57 8.72
CA SER A 466 -0.43 -18.31 7.33
C SER A 466 -1.59 -17.65 6.60
N VAL A 467 -1.35 -16.49 6.00
CA VAL A 467 -2.33 -15.78 5.15
C VAL A 467 -2.51 -16.46 3.79
N TRP A 468 -1.61 -17.37 3.43
CA TRP A 468 -1.70 -18.23 2.25
C TRP A 468 -2.45 -19.55 2.53
N ALA A 469 -2.72 -19.86 3.80
CA ALA A 469 -3.49 -21.05 4.15
C ALA A 469 -4.94 -20.89 3.69
N GLN A 470 -5.43 -21.93 3.01
CA GLN A 470 -6.81 -21.98 2.53
C GLN A 470 -7.75 -22.20 3.72
N ILE A 471 -8.87 -21.47 3.75
CA ILE A 471 -10.03 -21.80 4.61
C ILE A 471 -10.89 -22.84 3.90
#